data_AF-A0A353VGP9-F1
#
_entry.id   AF-A0A353VGP9-F1
#
_cell.length_a   1.000
_cell.length_b   1.000
_cell.length_c   1.000
_cell.angle_alpha   90.00
_cell.angle_beta   90.00
_cell.angle_gamma   90.00
#
_symmetry.space_group_name_H-M   'P 1'
#
loop_
_entity.id
_entity.type
_entity.pdbx_description
1 polymer ?
#
loop_
_entity_poly.entity_id
_entity_poly.type
_entity_poly.pdbx_seq_one_letter_code
_entity_poly.pdbx_strand_id
1 'polypeptide(L)'
;MSNDPCSWDHYQVEMRVIEIRFDSASNSGEIFLDFNKSSLAEAPRKMSELKDVVVDREFIELNSIKEGNIYTGVVSELTDGNCEERIVSFDQKLVGKKAK
;
A
#
# COMPACT_ATOMS: atom_id res chain seq x y z
N MET A 1 20.00 -14.76 -19.82
CA MET A 1 18.93 -14.10 -19.06
C MET A 1 17.64 -14.74 -19.51
N SER A 2 17.07 -15.61 -18.66
CA SER A 2 15.85 -16.33 -18.98
C SER A 2 14.69 -15.33 -18.99
N ASN A 3 14.08 -15.14 -20.15
CA ASN A 3 12.88 -14.32 -20.34
C ASN A 3 11.63 -15.16 -20.00
N ASP A 4 11.65 -15.88 -18.89
CA ASP A 4 10.50 -16.69 -18.51
C ASP A 4 9.36 -15.74 -18.10
N PRO A 5 8.15 -15.92 -18.66
CA PRO A 5 7.02 -15.04 -18.36
C PRO A 5 6.68 -15.15 -16.88
N CYS A 6 6.61 -14.01 -16.20
CA CYS A 6 6.30 -13.98 -14.78
C CYS A 6 4.86 -14.44 -14.54
N SER A 7 4.71 -15.40 -13.64
CA SER A 7 3.42 -15.94 -13.20
C SER A 7 3.08 -15.39 -11.82
N TRP A 8 1.81 -15.07 -11.61
CA TRP A 8 1.35 -14.36 -10.42
C TRP A 8 0.07 -14.97 -9.89
N ASP A 9 -0.02 -15.07 -8.57
CA ASP A 9 -1.28 -15.27 -7.87
C ASP A 9 -1.91 -13.90 -7.53
N HIS A 10 -3.20 -13.75 -7.81
CA HIS A 10 -3.92 -12.50 -7.61
C HIS A 10 -4.93 -12.64 -6.47
N TYR A 11 -4.81 -11.75 -5.49
CA TYR A 11 -5.70 -11.69 -4.34
C TYR A 11 -6.46 -10.37 -4.35
N GLN A 12 -7.79 -10.44 -4.43
CA GLN A 12 -8.63 -9.29 -4.10
C GLN A 12 -8.60 -9.07 -2.59
N VAL A 13 -8.17 -7.89 -2.18
CA VAL A 13 -7.94 -7.55 -0.78
C VAL A 13 -8.74 -6.33 -0.34
N GLU A 14 -9.05 -6.31 0.95
CA GLU A 14 -9.43 -5.11 1.69
C GLU A 14 -8.26 -4.71 2.58
N MET A 15 -7.99 -3.40 2.61
CA MET A 15 -6.88 -2.77 3.32
C MET A 15 -7.45 -1.74 4.29
N ARG A 16 -7.51 -2.09 5.57
CA ARG A 16 -8.06 -1.22 6.60
C ARG A 16 -6.97 -0.31 7.16
N VAL A 17 -7.21 0.99 7.24
CA VAL A 17 -6.36 1.90 8.01
C VAL A 17 -6.54 1.59 9.49
N ILE A 18 -5.50 1.07 10.13
CA ILE A 18 -5.56 0.73 11.56
C ILE A 18 -4.90 1.78 12.46
N GLU A 19 -3.99 2.58 11.90
CA GLU A 19 -3.27 3.59 12.66
C GLU A 19 -2.77 4.69 11.72
N ILE A 20 -2.86 5.94 12.18
CA ILE A 20 -2.23 7.09 11.53
C ILE A 20 -1.30 7.77 12.55
N ARG A 21 0.00 7.76 12.27
CA ARG A 21 1.01 8.44 13.09
C ARG A 21 1.44 9.73 12.43
N PHE A 22 1.73 10.74 13.25
CA PHE A 22 2.28 12.01 12.79
C PHE A 22 3.49 12.41 13.62
N ASP A 23 4.55 12.84 12.95
CA ASP A 23 5.65 13.54 13.59
C ASP A 23 5.37 15.05 13.57
N SER A 24 5.14 15.61 14.76
CA SER A 24 4.87 17.04 14.94
C SER A 24 6.06 17.94 14.57
N ALA A 25 7.30 17.43 14.57
CA ALA A 25 8.48 18.21 14.25
C ALA A 25 8.77 18.29 12.74
N SER A 26 8.39 17.26 11.97
CA SER A 26 8.73 17.15 10.53
C SER A 26 7.52 17.24 9.59
N ASN A 27 6.30 17.35 10.12
CA ASN A 27 5.04 17.30 9.35
C ASN A 27 4.86 16.00 8.53
N SER A 28 5.67 14.97 8.81
CA SER A 28 5.56 13.66 8.19
C SER A 28 4.46 12.84 8.87
N GLY A 29 3.79 12.01 8.08
CA GLY A 29 2.80 11.06 8.55
C GLY A 29 3.15 9.64 8.14
N GLU A 30 2.61 8.67 8.87
CA GLU A 30 2.65 7.26 8.50
C GLU A 30 1.23 6.70 8.59
N ILE A 31 0.81 5.96 7.58
CA ILE A 31 -0.48 5.28 7.54
C ILE A 31 -0.19 3.78 7.56
N PHE A 32 -0.72 3.08 8.56
CA PHE A 32 -0.60 1.63 8.67
C PHE A 32 -1.88 0.97 8.18
N LEU A 33 -1.71 -0.01 7.30
CA LEU A 33 -2.76 -0.79 6.67
C LEU A 33 -2.73 -2.23 7.15
N ASP A 34 -3.88 -2.75 7.52
CA ASP A 34 -4.11 -4.16 7.81
C ASP A 34 -4.83 -4.81 6.63
N PHE A 35 -4.28 -5.92 6.13
CA PHE A 35 -4.76 -6.63 4.96
C PHE A 35 -5.60 -7.83 5.39
N ASN A 36 -6.73 -8.05 4.73
CA ASN A 36 -7.58 -9.21 5.05
C ASN A 36 -7.08 -10.54 4.46
N LYS A 37 -6.23 -10.49 3.42
CA LYS A 37 -5.77 -11.65 2.62
C LYS A 37 -4.37 -11.40 2.05
N SER A 38 -3.84 -12.42 1.37
CA SER A 38 -2.47 -12.48 0.81
C SER A 38 -1.39 -12.58 1.89
N SER A 39 -0.12 -12.74 1.48
CA SER A 39 1.04 -12.67 2.39
C SER A 39 1.14 -11.36 3.19
N LEU A 40 0.42 -10.30 2.77
CA LEU A 40 0.41 -9.03 3.49
C LEU A 40 -0.51 -9.04 4.72
N ALA A 41 -1.38 -10.04 4.89
CA ALA A 41 -2.26 -10.17 6.05
C ALA A 41 -1.54 -10.57 7.35
N GLU A 42 -0.26 -10.95 7.29
CA GLU A 42 0.49 -11.42 8.45
C GLU A 42 0.86 -10.28 9.41
N ALA A 43 1.01 -9.05 8.91
CA ALA A 43 1.40 -7.90 9.71
C ALA A 43 1.00 -6.58 9.03
N PRO A 44 0.72 -5.52 9.83
CA PRO A 44 0.44 -4.20 9.28
C PRO A 44 1.57 -3.66 8.41
N ARG A 45 1.21 -2.98 7.32
CA ARG A 45 2.16 -2.41 6.35
C ARG A 45 1.99 -0.90 6.23
N LYS A 46 3.10 -0.18 6.02
CA LYS A 46 3.03 1.25 5.77
C LYS A 46 2.54 1.51 4.35
N MET A 47 1.60 2.43 4.18
CA MET A 47 1.10 2.80 2.85
C MET A 47 2.23 3.30 1.93
N SER A 48 3.20 4.03 2.47
CA SER A 48 4.36 4.55 1.73
C SER A 48 5.33 3.46 1.24
N GLU A 49 5.34 2.28 1.86
CA GLU A 49 6.12 1.13 1.38
C GLU A 49 5.43 0.43 0.21
N LEU A 50 4.11 0.53 0.12
CA LEU A 50 3.28 -0.13 -0.90
C LEU A 50 2.97 0.77 -2.09
N LYS A 51 3.03 2.08 -1.88
CA LYS A 51 2.72 3.09 -2.87
C LYS A 51 3.74 4.20 -2.78
N ASP A 52 4.29 4.56 -3.92
CA ASP A 52 5.26 5.65 -4.05
C ASP A 52 4.60 7.03 -3.82
N VAL A 53 4.29 7.31 -2.54
CA VAL A 53 3.65 8.56 -2.08
C VAL A 53 4.32 9.06 -0.82
N VAL A 54 4.45 10.38 -0.73
CA VAL A 54 4.80 11.06 0.52
C VAL A 54 3.54 11.21 1.35
N VAL A 55 3.56 10.65 2.55
CA VAL A 55 2.48 10.82 3.52
C VAL A 55 2.84 12.00 4.43
N ASP A 56 2.09 13.09 4.27
CA ASP A 56 2.12 14.28 5.13
C ASP A 56 0.68 14.64 5.55
N ARG A 57 0.51 15.69 6.37
CA ARG A 57 -0.84 16.15 6.79
C ARG A 57 -1.72 16.52 5.59
N GLU A 58 -1.14 17.19 4.59
CA GLU A 58 -1.84 17.61 3.38
C GLU A 58 -2.38 16.39 2.62
N PHE A 59 -1.58 15.33 2.45
CA PHE A 59 -2.00 14.09 1.82
C PHE A 59 -3.18 13.44 2.54
N ILE A 60 -3.13 13.37 3.87
CA ILE A 60 -4.19 12.77 4.69
C ILE A 60 -5.49 13.58 4.58
N GLU A 61 -5.40 14.91 4.63
CA GLU A 61 -6.54 15.80 4.50
C GLU A 61 -7.16 15.74 3.09
N LEU A 62 -6.34 15.85 2.04
CA LEU A 62 -6.78 15.81 0.64
C LEU A 62 -7.50 14.50 0.29
N ASN A 63 -7.02 13.39 0.83
CA ASN A 63 -7.60 12.07 0.58
C ASN A 63 -8.62 11.66 1.65
N SER A 64 -8.94 12.54 2.61
CA SER A 64 -9.88 12.28 3.72
C SER A 64 -9.58 10.97 4.46
N ILE A 65 -8.30 10.69 4.70
CA ILE A 65 -7.83 9.44 5.30
C ILE A 65 -8.10 9.47 6.80
N LYS A 66 -8.75 8.43 7.31
CA LYS A 66 -9.06 8.24 8.73
C LYS A 66 -8.83 6.79 9.12
N GLU A 67 -8.53 6.57 10.39
CA GLU A 67 -8.56 5.22 10.97
C GLU A 67 -9.94 4.59 10.76
N GLY A 68 -9.94 3.31 10.38
CA GLY A 68 -11.13 2.59 9.97
C GLY A 68 -11.50 2.71 8.49
N ASN A 69 -10.90 3.64 7.72
CA ASN A 69 -11.11 3.67 6.26
C ASN A 69 -10.67 2.33 5.65
N ILE A 70 -11.43 1.86 4.67
CA ILE A 70 -11.13 0.62 3.94
C ILE A 70 -10.82 1.00 2.49
N TYR A 71 -9.64 0.59 2.05
CA TYR A 71 -9.26 0.59 0.64
C TYR A 71 -9.45 -0.81 0.07
N THR A 72 -9.62 -0.90 -1.25
CA THR A 72 -9.75 -2.16 -1.97
C THR A 72 -8.71 -2.21 -3.06
N GLY A 73 -8.36 -3.42 -3.47
CA GLY A 73 -7.36 -3.59 -4.50
C GLY A 73 -6.99 -5.02 -4.79
N VAL A 74 -5.89 -5.17 -5.51
CA VAL A 74 -5.33 -6.46 -5.88
C VAL A 74 -3.87 -6.53 -5.42
N VAL A 75 -3.54 -7.57 -4.67
CA VAL A 75 -2.15 -7.97 -4.43
C VAL A 75 -1.81 -9.07 -5.44
N SER A 76 -0.76 -8.85 -6.22
CA SER A 76 -0.18 -9.85 -7.11
C SER A 76 1.10 -10.36 -6.50
N GLU A 77 1.20 -11.66 -6.26
CA GLU A 77 2.35 -12.30 -5.62
C GLU A 77 3.03 -13.22 -6.64
N LEU A 78 4.34 -13.05 -6.83
CA LEU A 78 5.09 -13.79 -7.83
C LEU A 78 5.17 -15.27 -7.46
N THR A 79 4.73 -16.14 -8.37
CA THR A 79 4.84 -17.60 -8.19
C THR A 79 6.01 -18.19 -8.96
N ASP A 80 6.37 -17.59 -10.10
CA ASP A 80 7.46 -18.05 -10.96
C ASP A 80 8.02 -16.90 -11.83
N GLY A 81 9.31 -16.94 -12.13
CA GLY A 81 10.03 -15.93 -12.92
C GLY A 81 10.99 -15.05 -12.10
N ASN A 82 11.45 -13.94 -12.69
CA ASN A 82 12.43 -13.01 -12.09
C ASN A 82 11.92 -11.55 -12.07
N CYS A 83 10.62 -11.37 -11.80
CA CYS A 83 10.00 -10.07 -11.63
C CYS A 83 10.04 -9.59 -10.17
N GLU A 84 9.45 -8.44 -9.89
CA GLU A 84 9.18 -8.00 -8.52
C GLU A 84 8.41 -9.08 -7.76
N GLU A 85 8.74 -9.33 -6.49
CA GLU A 85 8.08 -10.42 -5.74
C GLU A 85 6.60 -10.11 -5.46
N ARG A 86 6.23 -8.84 -5.40
CA ARG A 86 4.89 -8.40 -5.03
C ARG A 86 4.54 -7.06 -5.65
N ILE A 87 3.34 -6.97 -6.20
CA ILE A 87 2.76 -5.73 -6.72
C ILE A 87 1.42 -5.47 -6.02
N VAL A 88 1.27 -4.29 -5.42
CA VAL A 88 0.01 -3.88 -4.77
C VAL A 88 -0.64 -2.78 -5.60
N SER A 89 -1.88 -3.04 -6.04
CA SER A 89 -2.69 -2.08 -6.78
C SER A 89 -3.90 -1.66 -5.94
N PHE A 90 -4.09 -0.36 -5.79
CA PHE A 90 -5.23 0.23 -5.08
C PHE A 90 -6.28 0.66 -6.09
N ASP A 91 -7.56 0.34 -5.84
CA ASP A 91 -8.67 0.81 -6.69
C ASP A 91 -8.91 2.32 -6.50
N GLN A 92 -8.61 2.83 -5.32
CA GLN A 92 -8.82 4.23 -4.99
C GLN A 92 -7.72 5.11 -5.60
N LYS A 93 -8.16 6.19 -6.25
CA LYS A 93 -7.28 7.24 -6.76
C LYS A 93 -6.86 8.16 -5.63
N LEU A 94 -5.70 7.88 -5.05
CA LEU A 94 -5.04 8.77 -4.09
C LEU A 94 -4.28 9.88 -4.82
N VAL A 95 -4.44 11.11 -4.37
CA VAL A 95 -3.75 12.28 -4.91
C VAL A 95 -2.65 12.69 -3.94
N GLY A 96 -1.39 12.72 -4.40
CA GLY A 96 -0.26 13.03 -3.54
C GLY A 96 1.03 13.29 -4.32
N LYS A 97 2.03 13.80 -3.59
CA LYS A 97 3.40 13.94 -4.09
C LYS A 97 4.03 12.54 -4.12
N LYS A 98 4.79 12.24 -5.17
CA LYS A 98 5.56 10.99 -5.24
C LYS A 98 6.74 11.04 -4.27
N ALA A 99 7.11 9.90 -3.67
CA ALA A 99 8.38 9.84 -2.96
C ALA A 99 9.51 9.94 -3.99
N LYS A 100 10.60 10.60 -3.62
CA LYS A 100 11.72 10.90 -4.52
C LYS A 100 12.81 9.86 -4.38
#